data_AF-S4MJW4-F1
#
_entry.id   AF-S4MJW4-F1
#
_cell.length_a   1.000
_cell.length_b   1.000
_cell.length_c   1.000
_cell.angle_alpha   90.00
_cell.angle_beta   90.00
_cell.angle_gamma   90.00
#
_symmetry.space_group_name_H-M   'P 1'
#
loop_
_entity.id
_entity.type
_entity.pdbx_description
1 polymer ?
#
loop_
_entity_poly.entity_id
_entity_poly.type
_entity_poly.pdbx_seq_one_letter_code
_entity_poly.pdbx_strand_id
1 'polypeptide(L)'
;MLLGARVLDSDGVPGEDMSDPRVKAGVLLAMAGLGDDLTPFAVEHLPFMRPSFDTMTTPALIVAGDHDDSALTTRGPDWFTDPYTYSPGKKSLLTLFGAEHSLGGIPGYEVAETTDETPARVALLQRLTTAYLRSALYPGDTSWKAAAVALEEDPEPLGKLQSK
;
A
#
# COMPACT_ATOMS: atom_id res chain seq x y z
N MET A 1 -1.30 12.51 6.69
CA MET A 1 -1.96 11.21 6.94
C MET A 1 -1.68 10.76 8.37
N LEU A 2 -2.55 9.95 8.99
CA LEU A 2 -2.38 9.49 10.38
C LEU A 2 -1.08 8.72 10.65
N LEU A 3 -0.49 8.12 9.60
CA LEU A 3 0.74 7.33 9.67
C LEU A 3 2.03 8.16 9.46
N GLY A 4 1.91 9.45 9.18
CA GLY A 4 3.05 10.38 9.03
C GLY A 4 3.47 10.73 7.61
N ALA A 5 2.81 10.21 6.58
CA ALA A 5 2.99 10.74 5.22
C ALA A 5 2.34 12.14 5.09
N ARG A 6 2.98 13.03 4.33
CA ARG A 6 2.58 14.44 4.17
C ARG A 6 2.53 14.80 2.69
N VAL A 7 1.56 15.59 2.28
CA VAL A 7 1.49 16.08 0.88
C VAL A 7 2.39 17.28 0.74
N LEU A 8 3.23 17.31 -0.28
CA LEU A 8 4.08 18.45 -0.63
C LEU A 8 3.29 19.49 -1.41
N ASP A 9 3.50 20.77 -1.12
CA ASP A 9 2.98 21.86 -1.93
C ASP A 9 3.80 22.05 -3.24
N SER A 10 3.49 23.11 -3.99
CA SER A 10 4.19 23.42 -5.25
C SER A 10 5.70 23.64 -5.07
N ASP A 11 6.11 24.19 -3.92
CA ASP A 11 7.51 24.50 -3.59
C ASP A 11 8.23 23.29 -2.96
N GLY A 12 7.55 22.14 -2.84
CA GLY A 12 8.09 20.93 -2.23
C GLY A 12 8.08 20.95 -0.71
N VAL A 13 7.33 21.87 -0.09
CA VAL A 13 7.23 21.98 1.38
C VAL A 13 6.16 21.01 1.87
N PRO A 14 6.46 20.13 2.84
CA PRO A 14 5.46 19.24 3.41
C PRO A 14 4.34 20.03 4.14
N GLY A 15 3.09 19.77 3.77
CA GLY A 15 1.90 20.31 4.45
C GLY A 15 1.75 19.82 5.90
N GLU A 16 0.65 20.17 6.58
CA GLU A 16 0.46 19.87 8.01
C GLU A 16 0.75 18.41 8.39
N ASP A 17 1.42 18.22 9.54
CA ASP A 17 1.60 16.89 10.12
C ASP A 17 0.33 16.43 10.84
N MET A 18 -0.37 15.48 10.24
CA MET A 18 -1.59 14.86 10.78
C MET A 18 -1.33 13.53 11.50
N SER A 19 -0.08 13.23 11.85
CA SER A 19 0.26 12.00 12.58
C SER A 19 -0.49 11.93 13.91
N ASP A 20 -1.06 10.75 14.21
CA ASP A 20 -1.72 10.53 15.49
C ASP A 20 -0.97 9.45 16.29
N PRO A 21 -0.38 9.79 17.46
CA PRO A 21 0.40 8.83 18.25
C PRO A 21 -0.46 7.67 18.81
N ARG A 22 -1.79 7.75 18.76
CA ARG A 22 -2.70 6.66 19.14
C ARG A 22 -2.76 5.57 18.06
N VAL A 23 -2.49 5.91 16.80
CA VAL A 23 -2.43 4.94 15.69
C VAL A 23 -1.12 4.19 15.75
N LYS A 24 -1.19 2.87 16.01
CA LYS A 24 0.00 2.04 16.24
C LYS A 24 0.49 1.26 15.03
N ALA A 25 -0.38 1.05 14.04
CA ALA A 25 -0.07 0.39 12.79
C ALA A 25 -1.11 0.76 11.72
N GLY A 26 -0.78 0.57 10.44
CA GLY A 26 -1.72 0.79 9.34
C GLY A 26 -1.57 -0.21 8.20
N VAL A 27 -2.60 -0.26 7.35
CA VAL A 27 -2.57 -0.96 6.06
C VAL A 27 -2.88 0.08 4.99
N LEU A 28 -2.05 0.15 3.96
CA LEU A 28 -2.24 1.03 2.81
C LEU A 28 -2.43 0.18 1.56
N LEU A 29 -3.58 0.31 0.91
CA LEU A 29 -3.96 -0.42 -0.29
C LEU A 29 -3.79 0.47 -1.51
N ALA A 30 -2.97 0.05 -2.48
CA ALA A 30 -2.72 0.77 -3.73
C ALA A 30 -2.42 2.27 -3.52
N MET A 31 -1.58 2.57 -2.52
CA MET A 31 -1.24 3.95 -2.17
C MET A 31 -0.36 4.58 -3.26
N ALA A 32 -0.79 5.72 -3.78
CA ALA A 32 -0.04 6.55 -4.72
C ALA A 32 1.41 6.78 -4.25
N GLY A 33 2.36 6.67 -5.17
CA GLY A 33 3.77 6.91 -4.93
C GLY A 33 4.17 8.39 -4.97
N LEU A 34 5.47 8.65 -5.09
CA LEU A 34 6.02 10.01 -5.13
C LEU A 34 5.53 10.80 -6.35
N GLY A 35 5.58 12.12 -6.27
CA GLY A 35 5.03 13.02 -7.29
C GLY A 35 5.94 13.29 -8.51
N ASP A 36 7.15 12.73 -8.55
CA ASP A 36 8.17 13.09 -9.56
C ASP A 36 7.89 12.48 -10.94
N ASP A 37 7.15 11.36 -10.97
CA ASP A 37 6.85 10.61 -12.18
C ASP A 37 5.38 10.73 -12.63
N LEU A 38 4.68 11.77 -12.17
CA LEU A 38 3.31 12.02 -12.56
C LEU A 38 3.19 12.39 -14.04
N THR A 39 2.10 11.97 -14.68
CA THR A 39 1.77 12.44 -16.03
C THR A 39 1.45 13.94 -16.03
N PRO A 40 1.60 14.65 -17.16
CA PRO A 40 1.25 16.07 -17.23
C PRO A 40 -0.19 16.36 -16.79
N PHE A 41 -1.12 15.47 -17.12
CA PHE A 41 -2.51 15.53 -16.67
C PHE A 41 -2.62 15.49 -15.14
N ALA A 42 -1.92 14.54 -14.49
CA ALA A 42 -1.94 14.42 -13.04
C ALA A 42 -1.28 15.63 -12.35
N VAL A 43 -0.18 16.16 -12.90
CA VAL A 43 0.46 17.39 -12.39
C VAL A 43 -0.50 18.59 -12.46
N GLU A 44 -1.21 18.76 -13.58
CA GLU A 44 -2.11 19.89 -13.79
C GLU A 44 -3.39 19.80 -12.94
N HIS A 45 -4.00 18.61 -12.87
CA HIS A 45 -5.35 18.46 -12.31
C HIS A 45 -5.38 17.85 -10.91
N LEU A 46 -4.31 17.20 -10.46
CA LEU A 46 -4.25 16.49 -9.19
C LEU A 46 -3.03 16.94 -8.37
N PRO A 47 -2.88 18.26 -8.10
CA PRO A 47 -1.68 18.81 -7.45
C PRO A 47 -1.42 18.25 -6.04
N PHE A 48 -2.41 17.60 -5.43
CA PHE A 48 -2.29 16.92 -4.14
C PHE A 48 -1.58 15.55 -4.23
N MET A 49 -1.38 14.97 -5.41
CA MET A 49 -0.75 13.65 -5.61
C MET A 49 0.79 13.71 -5.50
N ARG A 50 1.29 14.45 -4.52
CA ARG A 50 2.72 14.58 -4.22
C ARG A 50 3.00 14.19 -2.77
N PRO A 51 2.73 12.94 -2.35
CA PRO A 51 3.05 12.51 -1.00
C PRO A 51 4.57 12.44 -0.81
N SER A 52 5.05 12.86 0.36
CA SER A 52 6.35 12.50 0.93
C SER A 52 6.13 11.49 2.04
N PHE A 53 7.01 10.49 2.07
CA PHE A 53 7.01 9.39 3.03
C PHE A 53 8.09 9.53 4.12
N ASP A 54 8.92 10.59 4.05
CA ASP A 54 10.12 10.75 4.90
C ASP A 54 9.81 10.76 6.39
N THR A 55 8.59 11.16 6.77
CA THR A 55 8.11 11.20 8.17
C THR A 55 7.14 10.06 8.51
N MET A 56 6.91 9.10 7.60
CA MET A 56 5.98 8.00 7.81
C MET A 56 6.59 6.87 8.66
N THR A 57 6.86 7.14 9.94
CA THR A 57 7.53 6.20 10.85
C THR A 57 6.64 5.08 11.39
N THR A 58 5.32 5.27 11.40
CA THR A 58 4.37 4.28 11.94
C THR A 58 4.47 2.97 11.17
N PRO A 59 4.49 1.79 11.84
CA PRO A 59 4.49 0.50 11.16
C PRO A 59 3.33 0.39 10.16
N ALA A 60 3.60 -0.05 8.94
CA ALA A 60 2.56 -0.27 7.96
C ALA A 60 2.82 -1.48 7.06
N LEU A 61 1.73 -2.14 6.67
CA LEU A 61 1.68 -3.05 5.53
C LEU A 61 1.26 -2.25 4.31
N ILE A 62 2.13 -2.22 3.30
CA ILE A 62 1.88 -1.62 2.00
C ILE A 62 1.44 -2.74 1.07
N VAL A 63 0.36 -2.53 0.31
CA VAL A 63 -0.17 -3.50 -0.64
C VAL A 63 -0.16 -2.88 -2.02
N ALA A 64 0.50 -3.53 -2.96
CA ALA A 64 0.58 -3.12 -4.35
C ALA A 64 0.18 -4.28 -5.28
N GLY A 65 -0.48 -3.98 -6.38
CA GLY A 65 -0.66 -4.91 -7.48
C GLY A 65 0.47 -4.78 -8.49
N ASP A 66 1.00 -5.90 -8.99
CA ASP A 66 2.08 -5.86 -9.98
C ASP A 66 1.62 -5.58 -11.42
N HIS A 67 0.31 -5.44 -11.64
CA HIS A 67 -0.31 -4.99 -12.88
C HIS A 67 -1.11 -3.69 -12.68
N ASP A 68 -0.87 -2.95 -11.59
CA ASP A 68 -1.48 -1.64 -11.34
C ASP A 68 -0.84 -0.57 -12.23
N ASP A 69 -1.20 -0.56 -13.51
CA ASP A 69 -0.68 0.37 -14.53
C ASP A 69 -1.53 1.65 -14.57
N SER A 70 -1.32 2.52 -13.61
CA SER A 70 -2.09 3.75 -13.45
C SER A 70 -1.74 4.81 -14.51
N ALA A 71 -2.76 5.35 -15.17
CA ALA A 71 -2.63 6.49 -16.11
C ALA A 71 -2.15 7.80 -15.44
N LEU A 72 -1.99 7.81 -14.12
CA LEU A 72 -1.55 8.98 -13.34
C LEU A 72 -0.03 9.12 -13.29
N THR A 73 0.71 8.05 -13.56
CA THR A 73 2.18 8.01 -13.47
C THR A 73 2.79 7.42 -14.75
N THR A 74 4.02 7.80 -15.06
CA THR A 74 4.80 7.19 -16.15
C THR A 74 5.61 5.97 -15.70
N ARG A 75 5.64 5.65 -14.39
CA ARG A 75 6.44 4.56 -13.82
C ARG A 75 5.80 3.18 -13.92
N GLY A 76 4.48 3.11 -14.02
CA GLY A 76 3.74 1.85 -13.98
C GLY A 76 3.65 1.27 -12.56
N PRO A 77 3.46 -0.07 -12.42
CA PRO A 77 3.06 -0.69 -11.16
C PRO A 77 4.04 -0.53 -9.98
N ASP A 78 5.33 -0.31 -10.26
CA ASP A 78 6.33 -0.17 -9.20
C ASP A 78 6.15 1.13 -8.38
N TRP A 79 5.46 2.14 -8.93
CA TRP A 79 5.13 3.40 -8.28
C TRP A 79 4.37 3.19 -6.96
N PHE A 80 3.47 2.19 -6.91
CA PHE A 80 2.70 1.85 -5.72
C PHE A 80 3.54 1.22 -4.59
N THR A 81 4.81 0.90 -4.85
CA THR A 81 5.75 0.40 -3.84
C THR A 81 6.51 1.51 -3.12
N ASP A 82 6.42 2.75 -3.58
CA ASP A 82 7.11 3.91 -3.01
C ASP A 82 6.88 4.11 -1.49
N PRO A 83 5.66 3.93 -0.93
CA PRO A 83 5.49 4.01 0.51
C PRO A 83 6.33 2.98 1.27
N TYR A 84 6.57 1.79 0.69
CA TYR A 84 7.49 0.81 1.27
C TYR A 84 8.93 1.26 1.10
N THR A 85 9.32 1.75 -0.07
CA THR A 85 10.71 2.12 -0.39
C THR A 85 11.19 3.33 0.43
N TYR A 86 10.42 4.42 0.45
CA TYR A 86 10.85 5.72 0.95
C TYR A 86 10.44 5.99 2.41
N SER A 87 9.49 5.26 2.98
CA SER A 87 9.16 5.45 4.40
C SER A 87 10.27 4.96 5.33
N PRO A 88 10.55 5.65 6.44
CA PRO A 88 11.40 5.13 7.50
C PRO A 88 10.68 4.06 8.34
N GLY A 89 11.44 3.37 9.18
CA GLY A 89 10.92 2.42 10.16
C GLY A 89 10.36 1.14 9.55
N LYS A 90 9.66 0.36 10.38
CA LYS A 90 9.21 -0.98 10.03
C LYS A 90 8.15 -0.93 8.94
N LYS A 91 8.39 -1.61 7.82
CA LYS A 91 7.42 -1.72 6.73
C LYS A 91 7.41 -3.14 6.19
N SER A 92 6.22 -3.63 5.84
CA SER A 92 6.05 -4.83 5.04
C SER A 92 5.41 -4.45 3.71
N LEU A 93 5.81 -5.11 2.63
CA LEU A 93 5.22 -4.97 1.30
C LEU A 93 4.60 -6.29 0.90
N LEU A 94 3.31 -6.30 0.61
CA LEU A 94 2.61 -7.37 -0.10
C LEU A 94 2.43 -6.95 -1.55
N THR A 95 3.13 -7.61 -2.47
CA THR A 95 2.87 -7.49 -3.89
C THR A 95 1.93 -8.61 -4.31
N LEU A 96 0.75 -8.28 -4.83
CA LEU A 96 -0.23 -9.25 -5.34
C LEU A 96 0.01 -9.48 -6.83
N PHE A 97 0.11 -10.74 -7.22
CA PHE A 97 0.40 -11.10 -8.61
C PHE A 97 -0.84 -11.04 -9.49
N GLY A 98 -0.65 -10.50 -10.71
CA GLY A 98 -1.71 -10.26 -11.68
C GLY A 98 -2.68 -9.16 -11.28
N ALA A 99 -2.38 -8.37 -10.24
CA ALA A 99 -3.35 -7.48 -9.61
C ALA A 99 -3.28 -6.07 -10.15
N GLU A 100 -4.42 -5.54 -10.56
CA GLU A 100 -4.61 -4.15 -10.94
C GLU A 100 -4.96 -3.29 -9.71
N HIS A 101 -5.35 -2.03 -9.93
CA HIS A 101 -5.58 -1.03 -8.89
C HIS A 101 -6.59 -1.44 -7.81
N SER A 102 -7.64 -2.17 -8.20
CA SER A 102 -8.66 -2.66 -7.26
C SER A 102 -8.24 -3.91 -6.49
N LEU A 103 -7.01 -4.39 -6.67
CA LEU A 103 -6.41 -5.53 -5.97
C LEU A 103 -7.24 -6.81 -6.06
N GLY A 104 -7.93 -7.02 -7.19
CA GLY A 104 -8.79 -8.18 -7.44
C GLY A 104 -10.21 -8.11 -6.89
N GLY A 105 -10.69 -6.93 -6.44
CA GLY A 105 -12.11 -6.75 -6.11
C GLY A 105 -12.42 -5.94 -4.86
N ILE A 106 -11.66 -4.87 -4.56
CA ILE A 106 -12.00 -3.89 -3.52
C ILE A 106 -12.38 -2.51 -4.11
N PRO A 107 -13.30 -2.40 -5.09
CA PRO A 107 -13.70 -1.09 -5.64
C PRO A 107 -14.80 -0.40 -4.80
N GLY A 108 -15.51 -1.16 -3.96
CA GLY A 108 -16.71 -0.71 -3.25
C GLY A 108 -17.88 -1.67 -3.45
N TYR A 109 -18.98 -1.43 -2.74
CA TYR A 109 -20.18 -2.26 -2.84
C TYR A 109 -20.92 -1.99 -4.15
N GLU A 110 -21.25 -3.04 -4.91
CA GLU A 110 -21.96 -2.97 -6.21
C GLU A 110 -21.22 -2.18 -7.32
N VAL A 111 -19.93 -1.92 -7.13
CA VAL A 111 -19.11 -1.21 -8.12
C VAL A 111 -18.51 -2.22 -9.11
N ALA A 112 -18.68 -1.98 -10.41
CA ALA A 112 -18.19 -2.86 -11.49
C ALA A 112 -16.86 -2.36 -12.12
N GLU A 113 -16.11 -1.51 -11.41
CA GLU A 113 -14.85 -0.92 -11.89
C GLU A 113 -13.67 -1.90 -11.85
N THR A 114 -13.78 -3.00 -11.09
CA THR A 114 -12.75 -4.05 -11.08
C THR A 114 -12.82 -4.87 -12.37
N THR A 115 -11.77 -4.79 -13.16
CA THR A 115 -11.59 -5.54 -14.41
C THR A 115 -10.90 -6.89 -14.23
N ASP A 116 -10.23 -7.10 -13.09
CA ASP A 116 -9.43 -8.28 -12.77
C ASP A 116 -9.95 -9.06 -11.54
N GLU A 117 -11.27 -9.15 -11.36
CA GLU A 117 -11.88 -9.73 -10.16
C GLU A 117 -11.36 -11.16 -9.88
N THR A 118 -10.95 -11.38 -8.63
CA THR A 118 -10.49 -12.69 -8.16
C THR A 118 -10.78 -12.88 -6.66
N PRO A 119 -11.78 -13.71 -6.31
CA PRO A 119 -12.11 -14.01 -4.93
C PRO A 119 -10.94 -14.56 -4.10
N ALA A 120 -10.04 -15.32 -4.74
CA ALA A 120 -8.88 -15.90 -4.07
C ALA A 120 -7.88 -14.82 -3.61
N ARG A 121 -7.66 -13.78 -4.43
CA ARG A 121 -6.79 -12.66 -4.07
C ARG A 121 -7.41 -11.80 -2.98
N VAL A 122 -8.71 -11.54 -3.04
CA VAL A 122 -9.44 -10.82 -1.98
C VAL A 122 -9.34 -11.58 -0.66
N ALA A 123 -9.49 -12.91 -0.68
CA ALA A 123 -9.33 -13.76 0.51
C ALA A 123 -7.90 -13.72 1.06
N LEU A 124 -6.88 -13.76 0.20
CA LEU A 124 -5.48 -13.60 0.63
C LEU A 124 -5.24 -12.24 1.28
N LEU A 125 -5.71 -11.17 0.64
CA LEU A 125 -5.57 -9.80 1.12
C LEU A 125 -6.27 -9.62 2.47
N GLN A 126 -7.49 -10.12 2.64
CA GLN A 126 -8.19 -10.15 3.92
C GLN A 126 -7.39 -10.88 5.00
N ARG A 127 -6.87 -12.08 4.71
CA ARG A 127 -6.10 -12.89 5.66
C ARG A 127 -4.83 -12.18 6.11
N LEU A 128 -4.04 -11.64 5.18
CA LEU A 128 -2.76 -11.00 5.48
C LEU A 128 -2.93 -9.67 6.21
N THR A 129 -3.89 -8.84 5.81
CA THR A 129 -4.15 -7.56 6.50
C THR A 129 -4.65 -7.79 7.92
N THR A 130 -5.54 -8.78 8.11
CA THR A 130 -6.00 -9.18 9.45
C THR A 130 -4.84 -9.71 10.30
N ALA A 131 -4.02 -10.62 9.76
CA ALA A 131 -2.88 -11.18 10.47
C ALA A 131 -1.85 -10.10 10.85
N TYR A 132 -1.55 -9.18 9.93
CA TYR A 132 -0.65 -8.05 10.15
C TYR A 132 -1.13 -7.16 11.30
N LEU A 133 -2.39 -6.69 11.22
CA LEU A 133 -2.96 -5.80 12.25
C LEU A 133 -3.05 -6.50 13.60
N ARG A 134 -3.43 -7.79 13.65
CA ARG A 134 -3.46 -8.55 14.90
C ARG A 134 -2.08 -8.61 15.55
N SER A 135 -1.05 -9.03 14.82
CA SER A 135 0.30 -9.13 15.40
C SER A 135 0.91 -7.76 15.74
N ALA A 136 0.56 -6.70 15.01
CA ALA A 136 1.02 -5.35 15.30
C ALA A 136 0.35 -4.74 16.55
N LEU A 137 -0.91 -5.09 16.83
CA LEU A 137 -1.70 -4.51 17.92
C LEU A 137 -1.69 -5.37 19.20
N TYR A 138 -1.43 -6.68 19.09
CA TYR A 138 -1.43 -7.61 20.22
C TYR A 138 -0.06 -8.26 20.40
N PRO A 139 0.76 -7.81 21.37
CA PRO A 139 2.06 -8.40 21.65
C PRO A 139 1.97 -9.92 21.88
N GLY A 140 2.83 -10.68 21.19
CA GLY A 140 2.89 -12.14 21.29
C GLY A 140 1.95 -12.88 20.33
N ASP A 141 1.06 -12.19 19.61
CA ASP A 141 0.28 -12.82 18.53
C ASP A 141 1.22 -13.20 17.36
N THR A 142 1.15 -14.45 16.94
CA THR A 142 2.01 -15.03 15.90
C THR A 142 1.32 -15.12 14.53
N SER A 143 0.14 -14.52 14.37
CA SER A 143 -0.70 -14.65 13.18
C SER A 143 0.01 -14.15 11.92
N TRP A 144 0.70 -13.01 12.00
CA TRP A 144 1.48 -12.46 10.88
C TRP A 144 2.59 -13.42 10.44
N LYS A 145 3.38 -13.93 11.39
CA LYS A 145 4.45 -14.89 11.09
C LYS A 145 3.90 -16.14 10.42
N ALA A 146 2.81 -16.71 10.96
CA ALA A 146 2.19 -17.89 10.40
C ALA A 146 1.61 -17.64 8.99
N ALA A 147 0.99 -16.49 8.77
CA ALA A 147 0.44 -16.13 7.46
C ALA A 147 1.53 -15.83 6.42
N ALA A 148 2.65 -15.22 6.83
CA ALA A 148 3.80 -14.98 5.96
C ALA A 148 4.46 -16.29 5.52
N VAL A 149 4.71 -17.22 6.47
CA VAL A 149 5.22 -18.56 6.16
C VAL A 149 4.27 -19.31 5.23
N ALA A 150 2.96 -19.27 5.50
CA ALA A 150 1.98 -19.93 4.65
C ALA A 150 1.93 -19.37 3.22
N LEU A 151 2.21 -18.08 3.01
CA LEU A 151 2.33 -17.51 1.67
C LEU A 151 3.63 -17.94 0.99
N GLU A 152 4.75 -17.96 1.73
CA GLU A 152 6.06 -18.33 1.21
C GLU A 152 6.16 -19.82 0.84
N GLU A 153 5.46 -20.69 1.57
CA GLU A 153 5.40 -22.14 1.34
C GLU A 153 4.30 -22.56 0.35
N ASP A 154 3.44 -21.64 -0.10
CA ASP A 154 2.41 -21.92 -1.09
C ASP A 154 3.09 -22.28 -2.44
N PRO A 155 2.75 -23.42 -3.07
CA PRO A 155 3.32 -23.78 -4.37
C PRO A 155 2.86 -22.87 -5.52
N GLU A 156 1.73 -22.18 -5.38
CA GLU A 156 1.17 -21.24 -6.37
C GLU A 156 0.76 -19.93 -5.67
N PRO A 157 1.73 -19.18 -5.10
CA PRO A 157 1.42 -18.04 -4.27
C PRO A 157 0.81 -16.91 -5.11
N LEU A 158 -0.29 -16.31 -4.64
CA LEU A 158 -0.94 -15.17 -5.30
C LEU A 158 -0.24 -13.82 -5.03
N GLY A 159 0.94 -13.85 -4.41
CA GLY A 159 1.73 -12.66 -4.11
C GLY A 159 3.01 -12.99 -3.36
N LYS A 160 3.78 -11.96 -3.04
CA LYS A 160 5.03 -12.07 -2.27
C LYS A 160 5.09 -11.05 -1.15
N LEU A 161 5.83 -11.38 -0.10
CA LEU A 161 6.09 -10.50 1.04
C LEU A 161 7.56 -10.08 1.10
N GLN A 162 7.77 -8.80 1.42
CA GLN A 162 9.07 -8.24 1.78
C GLN A 162 8.91 -7.43 3.07
N SER A 163 9.95 -7.31 3.89
CA SER A 163 9.90 -6.52 5.12
C SER A 163 11.23 -5.83 5.40
N LYS A 164 11.18 -4.64 6.00
CA LYS A 164 12.33 -3.84 6.46
C LYS A 164 12.06 -3.24 7.83
#